data_AF-A0A961R4N6-F1
#
_entry.id   AF-A0A961R4N6-F1
#
_cell.length_a   1.000
_cell.length_b   1.000
_cell.length_c   1.000
_cell.angle_alpha   90.00
_cell.angle_beta   90.00
_cell.angle_gamma   90.00
#
_symmetry.space_group_name_H-M   'P 1'
#
loop_
_entity.id
_entity.type
_entity.pdbx_description
1 polymer ?
#
loop_
_entity_poly.entity_id
_entity_poly.type
_entity_poly.pdbx_seq_one_letter_code
_entity_poly.pdbx_strand_id
1 'polypeptide(L)'
;MTGSPAVERLAPARHLAILLAATVIMLSTAPAANAFLGVFMLAERTITKESARALATPGHADWCARQQPGYRKQWNNWRLPNGRVKYCASPYFTPLWMKRPN
;
A
#
# COMPACT_ATOMS: atom_id res chain seq x y z
N MET A 1 -21.22 -72.50 21.49
CA MET A 1 -19.86 -71.92 21.50
C MET A 1 -19.88 -70.84 20.42
N THR A 2 -20.21 -69.58 20.76
CA THR A 2 -19.26 -68.50 21.13
C THR A 2 -18.31 -68.17 19.98
N GLY A 3 -18.30 -67.00 19.35
CA GLY A 3 -18.96 -65.74 19.68
C GLY A 3 -18.75 -64.65 18.62
N SER A 4 -19.48 -63.56 18.82
CA SER A 4 -19.08 -62.16 18.56
C SER A 4 -18.82 -61.54 19.95
N PRO A 5 -18.14 -60.39 20.17
CA PRO A 5 -17.95 -59.26 19.25
C PRO A 5 -16.58 -58.53 19.35
N ALA A 6 -16.31 -57.58 18.46
CA ALA A 6 -15.62 -56.31 18.77
C ALA A 6 -15.54 -55.43 17.52
N VAL A 7 -16.58 -54.63 17.27
CA VAL A 7 -16.48 -53.47 16.36
C VAL A 7 -15.85 -52.34 17.17
N GLU A 8 -14.60 -52.06 16.85
CA GLU A 8 -13.73 -51.08 17.50
C GLU A 8 -14.26 -49.65 17.25
N ARG A 9 -14.76 -49.02 18.31
CA ARG A 9 -15.17 -47.60 18.34
C ARG A 9 -13.93 -46.72 18.54
N LEU A 10 -13.37 -46.17 17.46
CA LEU A 10 -12.39 -45.07 17.46
C LEU A 10 -12.83 -44.04 16.40
N ALA A 11 -12.91 -42.73 16.55
CA ALA A 11 -12.94 -41.80 17.68
C ALA A 11 -13.40 -40.45 17.06
N PRO A 12 -14.51 -39.82 17.48
CA PRO A 12 -15.05 -38.58 16.90
C PRO A 12 -14.17 -37.32 17.11
N ALA A 13 -13.10 -37.44 17.91
CA ALA A 13 -12.23 -36.32 18.30
C ALA A 13 -11.31 -35.80 17.18
N ARG A 14 -10.90 -36.66 16.22
CA ARG A 14 -9.98 -36.27 15.14
C ARG A 14 -10.66 -35.37 14.11
N HIS A 15 -11.94 -35.60 13.83
CA HIS A 15 -12.72 -34.78 12.91
C HIS A 15 -13.07 -33.42 13.52
N LEU A 16 -13.31 -33.36 14.84
CA LEU A 16 -13.56 -32.11 15.55
C LEU A 16 -12.32 -31.18 15.54
N ALA A 17 -11.12 -31.75 15.73
CA ALA A 17 -9.87 -31.00 15.69
C ALA A 17 -9.56 -30.42 14.30
N ILE A 18 -9.87 -31.16 13.23
CA ILE A 18 -9.69 -30.68 11.85
C ILE A 18 -10.67 -29.54 11.51
N LEU A 19 -11.92 -29.63 11.99
CA LEU A 19 -12.91 -28.58 11.80
C LEU A 19 -12.60 -27.29 12.59
N LEU A 20 -12.02 -27.41 13.79
CA LEU A 20 -11.55 -26.27 14.60
C LEU A 20 -10.33 -25.57 14.00
N ALA A 21 -9.40 -26.31 13.37
CA ALA A 21 -8.26 -25.69 12.69
C ALA A 21 -8.71 -24.88 11.45
N ALA A 22 -9.75 -25.33 10.74
CA ALA A 22 -10.29 -24.64 9.58
C ALA A 22 -11.04 -23.33 9.94
N THR A 23 -11.69 -23.26 11.10
CA THR A 23 -12.40 -22.05 11.54
C THR A 23 -11.46 -20.94 12.03
N VAL A 24 -10.29 -21.29 12.59
CA VAL A 24 -9.28 -20.28 13.00
C VAL A 24 -8.61 -19.60 11.80
N ILE A 25 -8.47 -20.30 10.67
CA ILE A 25 -7.90 -19.73 9.44
C ILE A 25 -8.90 -18.76 8.77
N MET A 26 -10.21 -19.02 8.84
CA MET A 26 -11.23 -18.12 8.30
C MET A 26 -11.44 -16.86 9.16
N LEU A 27 -11.25 -16.95 10.49
CA LEU A 27 -11.40 -15.81 11.41
C LEU A 27 -10.14 -14.92 11.53
N SER A 28 -9.01 -15.34 10.97
CA SER A 28 -7.74 -14.58 10.99
C SER A 28 -7.52 -13.72 9.75
N THR A 29 -8.49 -13.66 8.83
CA THR A 29 -8.53 -12.51 7.92
C THR A 29 -8.92 -11.30 8.75
N ALA A 30 -7.92 -10.53 9.15
CA ALA A 30 -8.09 -9.13 9.51
C ALA A 30 -7.98 -8.31 8.21
N PRO A 31 -9.02 -8.24 7.34
CA PRO A 31 -8.95 -7.41 6.14
C PRO A 31 -8.71 -5.94 6.48
N ALA A 32 -9.04 -5.51 7.70
CA ALA A 32 -8.89 -4.14 8.15
C ALA A 32 -7.42 -3.69 8.32
N ALA A 33 -6.51 -4.56 8.82
CA ALA A 33 -5.12 -4.18 9.06
C ALA A 33 -4.31 -4.04 7.75
N ASN A 34 -4.63 -4.88 6.76
CA ASN A 34 -3.96 -4.88 5.46
C ASN A 34 -4.54 -3.84 4.48
N ALA A 35 -5.83 -3.53 4.57
CA ALA A 35 -6.46 -2.55 3.69
C ALA A 35 -5.95 -1.13 3.92
N PHE A 36 -5.68 -0.74 5.17
CA PHE A 36 -5.17 0.59 5.50
C PHE A 36 -3.77 0.83 4.92
N LEU A 37 -2.85 -0.10 5.13
CA LEU A 37 -1.48 -0.02 4.59
C LEU A 37 -1.45 -0.05 3.05
N GLY A 38 -2.39 -0.78 2.43
CA GLY A 38 -2.52 -0.83 0.97
C GLY A 38 -2.70 0.54 0.33
N VAL A 39 -3.49 1.43 0.94
CA VAL A 39 -3.72 2.79 0.42
C VAL A 39 -2.46 3.64 0.46
N PHE A 40 -1.69 3.60 1.57
CA PHE A 40 -0.42 4.35 1.68
C PHE A 40 0.62 3.84 0.68
N MET A 41 0.74 2.53 0.52
CA MET A 41 1.67 1.93 -0.45
C MET A 41 1.31 2.31 -1.90
N LEU A 42 0.02 2.38 -2.23
CA LEU A 42 -0.42 2.80 -3.56
C LEU A 42 -0.16 4.29 -3.81
N ALA A 43 -0.40 5.14 -2.80
CA ALA A 43 -0.10 6.56 -2.86
C ALA A 43 1.41 6.79 -3.08
N GLU A 44 2.26 6.10 -2.32
CA GLU A 44 3.72 6.20 -2.43
C GLU A 44 4.22 5.79 -3.82
N ARG A 45 3.72 4.67 -4.36
CA ARG A 45 4.05 4.24 -5.73
C ARG A 45 3.65 5.28 -6.77
N THR A 46 2.46 5.87 -6.61
CA THR A 46 1.95 6.88 -7.55
C THR A 46 2.82 8.15 -7.50
N ILE A 47 3.15 8.63 -6.31
CA ILE A 47 4.03 9.79 -6.11
C ILE A 47 5.42 9.51 -6.68
N THR A 48 5.99 8.33 -6.42
CA THR A 48 7.32 7.94 -6.93
C THR A 48 7.35 7.89 -8.45
N LYS A 49 6.34 7.26 -9.07
CA LYS A 49 6.24 7.16 -10.53
C LYS A 49 6.14 8.53 -11.19
N GLU A 50 5.35 9.41 -10.63
CA GLU A 50 5.17 10.77 -11.16
C GLU A 50 6.38 11.66 -10.87
N SER A 51 7.09 11.44 -9.76
CA SER A 51 8.37 12.07 -9.48
C SER A 51 9.40 11.69 -10.53
N ALA A 52 9.50 10.40 -10.88
CA ALA A 52 10.38 9.95 -11.95
C ALA A 52 10.05 10.59 -13.30
N ARG A 53 8.76 10.70 -13.64
CA ARG A 53 8.29 11.40 -14.86
C ARG A 53 8.64 12.89 -14.85
N ALA A 54 8.43 13.55 -13.72
CA ALA A 54 8.74 14.96 -13.55
C ALA A 54 10.25 15.22 -13.74
N LEU A 55 11.09 14.38 -13.14
CA LEU A 55 12.55 14.49 -13.24
C LEU A 55 13.10 14.12 -14.61
N ALA A 56 12.41 13.25 -15.35
CA ALA A 56 12.73 12.97 -16.74
C ALA A 56 12.28 14.09 -17.70
N THR A 57 11.40 14.99 -17.27
CA THR A 57 10.91 16.08 -18.12
C THR A 57 11.97 17.19 -18.21
N PRO A 58 12.50 17.50 -19.42
CA PRO A 58 13.53 18.51 -19.59
C PRO A 58 13.10 19.88 -19.04
N GLY A 59 14.01 20.56 -18.34
CA GLY A 59 13.77 21.89 -17.78
C GLY A 59 12.90 21.94 -16.52
N HIS A 60 12.21 20.86 -16.16
CA HIS A 60 11.35 20.82 -14.97
C HIS A 60 12.13 21.02 -13.67
N ALA A 61 13.11 20.15 -13.41
CA ALA A 61 13.87 20.17 -12.17
C ALA A 61 14.64 21.49 -11.98
N ASP A 62 15.21 22.03 -13.05
CA ASP A 62 15.95 23.29 -13.00
C ASP A 62 15.03 24.49 -12.78
N TRP A 63 13.84 24.48 -13.38
CA TRP A 63 12.83 25.47 -13.09
C TRP A 63 12.41 25.40 -11.62
N CYS A 64 12.10 24.21 -11.10
CA CYS A 64 11.72 24.02 -9.70
C CYS A 64 12.81 24.45 -8.72
N ALA A 65 14.08 24.13 -9.01
CA ALA A 65 15.22 24.53 -8.19
C ALA A 65 15.38 26.06 -8.10
N ARG A 66 15.07 26.79 -9.18
CA ARG A 66 15.09 28.27 -9.19
C ARG A 66 13.89 28.89 -8.47
N GLN A 67 12.71 28.29 -8.59
CA GLN A 67 11.47 28.86 -8.06
C GLN A 67 11.24 28.56 -6.57
N GLN A 68 11.74 27.42 -6.08
CA GLN A 68 11.43 26.94 -4.73
C GLN A 68 12.72 26.75 -3.92
N PRO A 69 13.01 27.67 -2.98
CA PRO A 69 14.11 27.49 -2.04
C PRO A 69 13.98 26.16 -1.28
N GLY A 70 15.06 25.37 -1.24
CA GLY A 70 15.04 24.06 -0.59
C GLY A 70 14.36 22.96 -1.40
N TYR A 71 14.25 23.12 -2.73
CA TYR A 71 13.79 22.07 -3.63
C TYR A 71 14.65 20.81 -3.50
N ARG A 72 13.98 19.67 -3.31
CA ARG A 72 14.58 18.34 -3.18
C ARG A 72 14.33 17.57 -4.46
N LYS A 73 15.31 17.58 -5.37
CA LYS A 73 15.22 16.95 -6.70
C LYS A 73 14.72 15.51 -6.63
N GLN A 74 15.30 14.68 -5.77
CA GLN A 74 14.93 13.27 -5.59
C GLN A 74 13.42 12.99 -5.40
N TRP A 75 12.67 13.90 -4.77
CA TRP A 75 11.26 13.71 -4.44
C TRP A 75 10.32 14.70 -5.15
N ASN A 76 10.87 15.49 -6.08
CA ASN A 76 10.19 16.58 -6.75
C ASN A 76 9.33 17.46 -5.83
N ASN A 77 9.87 17.86 -4.68
CA ASN A 77 9.12 18.61 -3.67
C ASN A 77 10.02 19.55 -2.86
N TRP A 78 9.42 20.40 -2.04
CA TRP A 78 10.14 21.24 -1.07
C TRP A 78 9.36 21.32 0.24
N ARG A 79 10.05 21.78 1.30
CA ARG A 79 9.47 21.93 2.64
C ARG A 79 9.04 23.38 2.85
N LEU A 80 7.82 23.56 3.31
CA LEU A 80 7.26 24.85 3.72
C LEU A 80 7.74 25.20 5.14
N PRO A 81 7.71 26.49 5.54
CA PRO A 81 8.10 26.91 6.89
C PRO A 81 7.32 26.21 8.02
N ASN A 82 6.06 25.83 7.77
CA ASN A 82 5.23 25.06 8.70
C ASN A 82 5.53 23.55 8.70
N GLY A 83 6.60 23.10 8.05
CA GLY A 83 7.03 21.71 7.98
C GLY A 83 6.28 20.84 6.96
N ARG A 84 5.21 21.35 6.33
CA ARG A 84 4.50 20.62 5.27
C ARG A 84 5.38 20.47 4.03
N VAL A 85 5.13 19.42 3.25
CA VAL A 85 5.80 19.18 1.98
C VAL A 85 4.85 19.54 0.83
N LYS A 86 5.36 20.22 -0.19
CA LYS A 86 4.59 20.55 -1.40
C LYS A 86 5.32 20.01 -2.63
N TYR A 87 4.56 19.40 -3.54
CA TYR A 87 5.05 18.87 -4.80
C TYR A 87 5.26 19.99 -5.82
N CYS A 88 6.29 19.89 -6.67
CA CYS A 88 6.57 20.90 -7.70
C CYS A 88 5.81 20.62 -8.99
N ALA A 89 5.07 21.64 -9.42
CA ALA A 89 4.49 21.75 -10.74
C ALA A 89 5.17 22.92 -11.46
N SER A 90 5.39 22.78 -12.76
CA SER A 90 6.05 23.76 -13.61
C SER A 90 5.31 23.87 -14.95
N PRO A 91 5.65 24.84 -15.80
CA PRO A 91 5.14 24.90 -17.17
C PRO A 91 5.42 23.63 -18.00
N TYR A 92 6.48 22.89 -17.68
CA TYR A 92 6.88 21.69 -18.42
C TYR A 92 6.17 20.42 -17.94
N PHE A 93 5.75 20.39 -16.67
CA PHE A 93 5.19 19.21 -16.04
C PHE A 93 4.26 19.62 -14.90
N THR A 94 3.02 19.12 -14.95
CA THR A 94 2.04 19.23 -13.87
C THR A 94 1.34 17.88 -13.73
N PRO A 95 1.41 17.23 -12.56
CA PRO A 95 0.77 15.93 -12.36
C PRO A 95 -0.76 16.08 -12.39
N LEU A 96 -1.46 15.01 -12.74
CA LEU A 96 -2.91 15.03 -12.98
C LEU A 96 -3.71 15.55 -11.78
N TRP A 97 -3.35 15.17 -10.55
CA TRP A 97 -4.04 15.62 -9.33
C TRP A 97 -3.81 17.11 -9.00
N MET A 98 -2.87 17.79 -9.65
CA MET A 98 -2.65 19.23 -9.51
C MET A 98 -3.28 20.03 -10.64
N LYS A 99 -3.74 19.37 -11.72
CA LYS A 99 -4.48 20.05 -12.77
C LYS A 99 -5.85 20.45 -12.22
N ARG A 100 -6.16 21.75 -12.26
CA ARG A 100 -7.51 22.23 -11.94
C ARG A 100 -8.44 21.89 -13.10
N PRO A 101 -9.69 21.44 -12.84
CA PRO A 101 -10.71 21.44 -13.88
C PRO A 101 -10.92 22.89 -14.33
N ASN A 102 -10.96 23.09 -15.66
CA ASN A 102 -11.28 24.39 -16.27
C ASN A 102 -12.74 24.76 -16.03
#